data_AF-A0AAD7MTW1-F1
#
_entry.id   AF-A0AAD7MTW1-F1
#
_cell.length_a   1.000
_cell.length_b   1.000
_cell.length_c   1.000
_cell.angle_alpha   90.00
_cell.angle_beta   90.00
_cell.angle_gamma   90.00
#
_symmetry.space_group_name_H-M   'P 1'
#
loop_
_entity.id
_entity.type
_entity.pdbx_description
1 polymer ?
#
loop_
_entity_poly.entity_id
_entity_poly.type
_entity_poly.pdbx_seq_one_letter_code
_entity_poly.pdbx_strand_id
1 'polypeptide(L)'
;MRARQPRRPTTRRLIIGGLFLLVVVYYLFFSGDDGELYHPAERVAARGASRASSDSKSNNTKIDIKNSIIVPTYHERPNIRPLVTAVFGALPADLRLQTELIIVDDNSRDGTAEVVEELWEEDGAYDKGYVNVVLVVRTKDEGTGLSSAVLRGFEEARGESLVVMDADLQHPPSTLPTFFAALASPATPFVIGTRYAPGTKINANWPLYRRVISWGARSLARPLTSASDPMSGFFGLRRELFIASQPLTATGFKIGLELLLKSPIRELSEEHGGTGRLKEVGYAFGVRSEGSSKLGAKVRCNLLLTVFLLRFLRYGVFVRRRFLLH
;
A
#
# COMPACT_ATOMS: atom_id res chain seq x y z
N MET A 1 62.87 22.29 15.79
CA MET A 1 61.91 21.18 15.63
C MET A 1 60.65 21.49 16.43
N ARG A 2 59.53 21.85 15.79
CA ARG A 2 58.22 21.96 16.45
C ARG A 2 57.35 20.78 16.01
N ALA A 3 57.00 19.91 16.96
CA ALA A 3 56.15 18.76 16.72
C ALA A 3 54.74 19.19 16.28
N ARG A 4 54.27 18.69 15.14
CA ARG A 4 52.89 18.87 14.68
C ARG A 4 51.98 18.00 15.56
N GLN A 5 51.08 18.62 16.31
CA GLN A 5 50.00 17.89 17.00
C GLN A 5 49.05 17.23 15.99
N PRO A 6 48.54 16.02 16.25
CA PRO A 6 47.58 15.36 15.39
C PRO A 6 46.23 16.11 15.43
N ARG A 7 45.75 16.53 14.26
CA ARG A 7 44.43 17.16 14.12
C ARG A 7 43.36 16.13 14.48
N ARG A 8 42.62 16.36 15.57
CA ARG A 8 41.43 15.57 15.90
C ARG A 8 40.45 15.64 14.73
N PRO A 9 39.89 14.50 14.27
CA PRO A 9 38.87 14.53 13.23
C PRO A 9 37.70 15.39 13.71
N THR A 10 37.31 16.37 12.89
CA THR A 10 36.16 17.21 13.19
C THR A 10 34.91 16.35 13.27
N THR A 11 34.04 16.62 14.24
CA THR A 11 32.81 15.85 14.53
C THR A 11 31.95 15.62 13.28
N ARG A 12 32.02 16.53 12.29
CA ARG A 12 31.40 16.39 10.96
C ARG A 12 31.91 15.21 10.13
N ARG A 13 33.22 14.91 10.12
CA ARG A 13 33.78 13.77 9.34
C ARG A 13 33.43 12.42 9.96
N LEU A 14 33.32 12.35 11.29
CA LEU A 14 32.86 11.17 12.02
C LEU A 14 31.37 10.87 11.77
N ILE A 15 30.52 11.90 11.73
CA ILE A 15 29.08 11.75 11.45
C ILE A 15 28.84 11.31 10.00
N ILE A 16 29.55 11.89 9.02
CA ILE A 16 29.43 11.51 7.60
C ILE A 16 29.98 10.09 7.36
N GLY A 17 31.11 9.74 7.98
CA GLY A 17 31.68 8.39 7.89
C GLY A 17 30.79 7.33 8.56
N GLY A 18 30.20 7.64 9.72
CA GLY A 18 29.26 6.75 10.41
C GLY A 18 27.92 6.59 9.67
N LEU A 19 27.44 7.63 8.99
CA LEU A 19 26.21 7.58 8.21
C LEU A 19 26.38 6.86 6.86
N PHE A 20 27.52 7.06 6.18
CA PHE A 20 27.89 6.27 5.01
C PHE A 20 28.04 4.80 5.38
N LEU A 21 28.67 4.50 6.52
CA LEU A 21 28.77 3.15 7.04
C LEU A 21 27.39 2.56 7.38
N LEU A 22 26.43 3.35 7.91
CA LEU A 22 25.07 2.89 8.18
C LEU A 22 24.26 2.61 6.90
N VAL A 23 24.40 3.43 5.87
CA VAL A 23 23.78 3.21 4.54
C VAL A 23 24.41 2.00 3.86
N VAL A 24 25.73 1.86 3.93
CA VAL A 24 26.49 0.74 3.37
C VAL A 24 26.21 -0.55 4.15
N VAL A 25 26.09 -0.51 5.49
CA VAL A 25 25.70 -1.65 6.32
C VAL A 25 24.22 -2.00 6.11
N TYR A 26 23.33 -1.02 5.92
CA TYR A 26 21.94 -1.28 5.48
C TYR A 26 21.92 -1.99 4.13
N TYR A 27 22.69 -1.51 3.15
CA TYR A 27 22.78 -2.18 1.84
C TYR A 27 23.44 -3.56 1.93
N LEU A 28 24.53 -3.73 2.68
CA LEU A 28 25.27 -4.99 2.79
C LEU A 28 24.55 -6.05 3.64
N PHE A 29 23.75 -5.68 4.64
CA PHE A 29 23.04 -6.64 5.51
C PHE A 29 21.54 -6.76 5.24
N PHE A 30 20.92 -5.77 4.57
CA PHE A 30 19.47 -5.71 4.40
C PHE A 30 19.02 -5.42 2.97
N SER A 31 19.91 -5.06 2.04
CA SER A 31 19.67 -5.20 0.59
C SER A 31 20.20 -6.53 0.06
N GLY A 32 20.42 -7.52 0.94
CA GLY A 32 20.91 -8.85 0.59
C GLY A 32 19.89 -9.76 -0.11
N ASP A 33 18.70 -9.25 -0.46
CA ASP A 33 17.95 -9.81 -1.56
C ASP A 33 18.18 -8.87 -2.74
N ASP A 34 18.85 -9.38 -3.78
CA ASP A 34 18.76 -8.86 -5.15
C ASP A 34 17.32 -9.08 -5.68
N GLY A 35 16.33 -8.68 -4.90
CA GLY A 35 14.92 -8.85 -5.16
C GLY A 35 14.61 -8.11 -6.45
N GLU A 36 14.31 -8.88 -7.48
CA GLU A 36 13.91 -8.40 -8.79
C GLU A 36 12.92 -7.24 -8.62
N LEU A 37 13.25 -6.07 -9.19
CA LEU A 37 12.35 -4.93 -9.11
C LEU A 37 11.04 -5.33 -9.76
N TYR A 38 9.93 -4.92 -9.14
CA TYR A 38 8.61 -5.20 -9.67
C TYR A 38 8.28 -4.16 -10.74
N HIS A 39 8.10 -4.59 -11.99
CA HIS A 39 7.77 -3.73 -13.14
C HIS A 39 6.25 -3.78 -13.42
N PRO A 40 5.46 -2.77 -13.01
CA PRO A 40 4.00 -2.86 -13.07
C PRO A 40 3.43 -3.14 -14.46
N ALA A 41 3.92 -2.44 -15.48
CA ALA A 41 3.45 -2.61 -16.85
C ALA A 41 3.69 -4.04 -17.38
N GLU A 42 4.88 -4.60 -17.15
CA GLU A 42 5.25 -5.95 -17.60
C GLU A 42 4.41 -7.02 -16.91
N ARG A 43 4.19 -6.86 -15.60
CA ARG A 43 3.45 -7.83 -14.77
C ARG A 43 1.96 -7.85 -15.12
N VAL A 44 1.35 -6.68 -15.31
CA VAL A 44 -0.05 -6.59 -15.75
C VAL A 44 -0.22 -7.14 -17.17
N ALA A 45 0.70 -6.85 -18.09
CA ALA A 45 0.66 -7.38 -19.45
C ALA A 45 0.79 -8.92 -19.49
N ALA A 46 1.74 -9.48 -18.73
CA ALA A 46 1.92 -10.93 -18.61
C ALA A 46 0.67 -11.62 -18.04
N ARG A 47 0.03 -11.02 -17.02
CA ARG A 47 -1.20 -11.57 -16.44
C ARG A 47 -2.39 -11.47 -17.41
N GLY A 48 -2.52 -10.34 -18.11
CA GLY A 48 -3.54 -10.16 -19.15
C GLY A 48 -3.45 -11.23 -20.24
N ALA A 49 -2.24 -11.54 -20.72
CA ALA A 49 -2.01 -12.59 -21.71
C ALA A 49 -2.39 -13.99 -21.17
N SER A 50 -2.05 -14.31 -19.92
CA SER A 50 -2.44 -15.56 -19.26
C SER A 50 -3.96 -15.67 -19.06
N ARG A 51 -4.67 -14.56 -18.86
CA ARG A 51 -6.12 -14.56 -18.67
C ARG A 51 -6.86 -14.75 -20.00
N ALA A 52 -6.40 -14.10 -21.06
CA ALA A 52 -6.97 -14.22 -22.40
C ALA A 52 -6.93 -15.66 -22.94
N SER A 53 -5.89 -16.44 -22.60
CA SER A 53 -5.84 -17.87 -22.95
C SER A 53 -6.85 -18.71 -22.16
N SER A 54 -7.10 -18.38 -20.88
CA SER A 54 -8.06 -19.08 -20.02
C SER A 54 -9.54 -18.74 -20.29
N ASP A 55 -9.84 -17.49 -20.68
CA ASP A 55 -11.22 -16.98 -20.86
C ASP A 55 -11.85 -17.41 -22.19
N SER A 56 -11.11 -18.06 -23.10
CA SER A 56 -11.59 -18.56 -24.41
C SER A 56 -12.72 -19.63 -24.34
N LYS A 57 -13.24 -19.96 -23.15
CA LYS A 57 -14.20 -21.06 -22.91
C LYS A 57 -15.50 -20.67 -22.17
N SER A 58 -15.80 -19.40 -21.92
CA SER A 58 -17.00 -19.02 -21.13
C SER A 58 -17.82 -17.90 -21.78
N ASN A 59 -18.99 -18.25 -22.32
CA ASN A 59 -20.01 -17.33 -22.86
C ASN A 59 -21.06 -16.98 -21.80
N ASN A 60 -20.69 -16.31 -20.72
CA ASN A 60 -21.67 -15.75 -19.78
C ASN A 60 -21.58 -14.23 -19.73
N THR A 61 -22.72 -13.56 -19.63
CA THR A 61 -22.88 -12.10 -19.52
C THR A 61 -22.13 -11.59 -18.28
N LYS A 62 -20.83 -11.34 -18.46
CA LYS A 62 -19.91 -10.89 -17.41
C LYS A 62 -20.34 -9.47 -17.02
N ILE A 63 -20.80 -9.28 -15.78
CA ILE A 63 -20.93 -7.93 -15.22
C ILE A 63 -19.56 -7.27 -15.31
N ASP A 64 -19.54 -6.06 -15.87
CA ASP A 64 -18.33 -5.26 -15.99
C ASP A 64 -17.86 -4.81 -14.61
N ILE A 65 -16.78 -5.42 -14.12
CA ILE A 65 -16.16 -5.05 -12.84
C ILE A 65 -15.34 -3.78 -13.04
N LYS A 66 -15.73 -2.71 -12.34
CA LYS A 66 -15.07 -1.40 -12.41
C LYS A 66 -14.16 -1.12 -11.24
N ASN A 67 -14.41 -1.78 -10.11
CA ASN A 67 -13.67 -1.56 -8.87
C ASN A 67 -13.12 -2.89 -8.33
N SER A 68 -11.89 -2.87 -7.87
CA SER A 68 -11.24 -3.99 -7.20
C SER A 68 -10.74 -3.54 -5.84
N ILE A 69 -11.18 -4.24 -4.80
CA ILE A 69 -10.68 -4.06 -3.44
C ILE A 69 -9.67 -5.18 -3.17
N ILE A 70 -8.43 -4.82 -2.83
CA ILE A 70 -7.35 -5.74 -2.56
C ILE A 70 -7.16 -5.83 -1.05
N VAL A 71 -7.28 -7.05 -0.53
CA VAL A 71 -7.14 -7.34 0.90
C VAL A 71 -6.05 -8.38 1.10
N PRO A 72 -4.83 -7.96 1.48
CA PRO A 72 -3.77 -8.89 1.83
C PRO A 72 -4.05 -9.55 3.19
N THR A 73 -3.85 -10.86 3.28
CA THR A 73 -4.23 -11.70 4.42
C THR A 73 -3.16 -12.71 4.77
N TYR A 74 -3.04 -12.97 6.07
CA TYR A 74 -2.24 -14.06 6.63
C TYR A 74 -2.76 -14.40 8.02
N HIS A 75 -3.37 -15.57 8.23
CA HIS A 75 -4.08 -15.96 9.46
C HIS A 75 -5.22 -15.01 9.83
N GLU A 76 -6.07 -14.66 8.86
CA GLU A 76 -7.18 -13.70 9.02
C GLU A 76 -8.57 -14.36 8.89
N ARG A 77 -8.68 -15.70 8.87
CA ARG A 77 -9.97 -16.42 8.79
C ARG A 77 -11.13 -15.77 9.56
N PRO A 78 -11.03 -15.44 10.87
CA PRO A 78 -12.18 -14.91 11.61
C PRO A 78 -12.67 -13.55 11.09
N ASN A 79 -11.83 -12.80 10.39
CA ASN A 79 -12.15 -11.47 9.86
C ASN A 79 -12.73 -11.51 8.44
N ILE A 80 -12.58 -12.60 7.69
CA ILE A 80 -12.99 -12.68 6.27
C ILE A 80 -14.49 -12.46 6.07
N ARG A 81 -15.33 -13.27 6.73
CA ARG A 81 -16.80 -13.15 6.61
C ARG A 81 -17.32 -11.79 7.11
N PRO A 82 -16.92 -11.28 8.29
CA PRO A 82 -17.27 -9.93 8.73
C PRO A 82 -16.86 -8.84 7.74
N LEU A 83 -15.63 -8.92 7.18
CA LEU A 83 -15.14 -7.98 6.19
C LEU A 83 -15.96 -8.00 4.92
N VAL A 84 -16.18 -9.18 4.32
CA VAL A 84 -16.96 -9.35 3.09
C VAL A 84 -18.37 -8.76 3.28
N THR A 85 -19.03 -9.13 4.38
CA THR A 85 -20.37 -8.64 4.71
C THR A 85 -20.40 -7.11 4.84
N ALA A 86 -19.42 -6.54 5.55
CA ALA A 86 -19.34 -5.10 5.76
C ALA A 86 -18.98 -4.33 4.48
N VAL A 87 -18.11 -4.88 3.64
CA VAL A 87 -17.73 -4.30 2.33
C VAL A 87 -18.95 -4.22 1.43
N PHE A 88 -19.59 -5.33 1.12
CA PHE A 88 -20.71 -5.30 0.17
C PHE A 88 -21.97 -4.65 0.75
N GLY A 89 -22.15 -4.68 2.08
CA GLY A 89 -23.20 -3.93 2.77
C GLY A 89 -23.01 -2.41 2.75
N ALA A 90 -21.78 -1.93 2.66
CA ALA A 90 -21.46 -0.50 2.57
C ALA A 90 -21.64 0.09 1.16
N LEU A 91 -21.69 -0.76 0.13
CA LEU A 91 -21.81 -0.32 -1.27
C LEU A 91 -23.28 -0.20 -1.67
N PRO A 92 -23.68 0.87 -2.40
CA PRO A 92 -24.93 0.91 -3.15
C PRO A 92 -25.06 -0.26 -4.13
N ALA A 93 -26.29 -0.62 -4.53
CA ALA A 93 -26.54 -1.86 -5.27
C ALA A 93 -25.84 -1.93 -6.64
N ASP A 94 -25.82 -0.83 -7.37
CA ASP A 94 -25.10 -0.68 -8.64
C ASP A 94 -23.59 -0.85 -8.46
N LEU A 95 -23.04 -0.22 -7.42
CA LEU A 95 -21.61 -0.27 -7.13
C LEU A 95 -21.19 -1.65 -6.62
N ARG A 96 -22.07 -2.32 -5.87
CA ARG A 96 -21.85 -3.65 -5.29
C ARG A 96 -21.59 -4.69 -6.37
N LEU A 97 -22.42 -4.72 -7.41
CA LEU A 97 -22.29 -5.68 -8.51
C LEU A 97 -21.08 -5.39 -9.41
N GLN A 98 -20.63 -4.14 -9.49
CA GLN A 98 -19.45 -3.72 -10.25
C GLN A 98 -18.15 -3.76 -9.43
N THR A 99 -18.19 -4.26 -8.20
CA THR A 99 -17.03 -4.34 -7.31
C THR A 99 -16.66 -5.79 -7.03
N GLU A 100 -15.38 -6.11 -7.17
CA GLU A 100 -14.79 -7.35 -6.69
C GLU A 100 -13.94 -7.12 -5.43
N LEU A 101 -13.88 -8.15 -4.58
CA LEU A 101 -13.06 -8.18 -3.38
C LEU A 101 -12.02 -9.30 -3.53
N ILE A 102 -10.76 -8.93 -3.73
CA ILE A 102 -9.64 -9.84 -3.95
C ILE A 102 -8.92 -10.04 -2.62
N ILE A 103 -9.11 -11.21 -2.03
CA ILE A 103 -8.39 -11.68 -0.86
C ILE A 103 -7.10 -12.33 -1.35
N VAL A 104 -5.95 -11.76 -0.96
CA VAL A 104 -4.64 -12.33 -1.29
C VAL A 104 -4.07 -12.97 -0.03
N ASP A 105 -4.04 -14.30 0.00
CA ASP A 105 -3.66 -15.08 1.18
C ASP A 105 -2.26 -15.69 1.01
N ASP A 106 -1.37 -15.45 1.97
CA ASP A 106 0.00 -15.98 1.98
C ASP A 106 0.05 -17.43 2.51
N ASN A 107 -0.81 -18.29 1.97
CA ASN A 107 -0.96 -19.70 2.32
C ASN A 107 -1.11 -19.92 3.84
N SER A 108 -2.12 -19.28 4.42
CA SER A 108 -2.42 -19.29 5.84
C SER A 108 -2.69 -20.68 6.39
N ARG A 109 -3.32 -21.56 5.59
CA ARG A 109 -3.80 -22.89 6.01
C ARG A 109 -4.66 -22.83 7.28
N ASP A 110 -5.31 -21.69 7.51
CA ASP A 110 -6.19 -21.42 8.66
C ASP A 110 -7.66 -21.67 8.34
N GLY A 111 -7.94 -22.03 7.09
CA GLY A 111 -9.25 -22.30 6.55
C GLY A 111 -9.93 -21.08 5.91
N THR A 112 -9.16 -20.08 5.47
CA THR A 112 -9.68 -18.91 4.74
C THR A 112 -10.39 -19.28 3.43
N ALA A 113 -9.94 -20.34 2.74
CA ALA A 113 -10.52 -20.79 1.48
C ALA A 113 -11.95 -21.28 1.64
N GLU A 114 -12.19 -22.11 2.65
CA GLU A 114 -13.47 -22.68 3.01
C GLU A 114 -14.48 -21.57 3.34
N VAL A 115 -14.05 -20.51 4.03
CA VAL A 115 -14.93 -19.35 4.31
C VAL A 115 -15.34 -18.62 3.02
N VAL A 116 -14.44 -18.51 2.04
CA VAL A 116 -14.77 -17.88 0.75
C VAL A 116 -15.72 -18.77 -0.05
N GLU A 117 -15.52 -20.08 -0.05
CA GLU A 117 -16.43 -21.04 -0.69
C GLU A 117 -17.83 -20.98 -0.06
N GLU A 118 -17.92 -20.99 1.27
CA GLU A 118 -19.19 -20.83 1.99
C GLU A 118 -19.92 -19.51 1.64
N LEU A 119 -19.18 -18.42 1.39
CA LEU A 119 -19.76 -17.14 1.00
C LEU A 119 -20.35 -17.17 -0.40
N TRP A 120 -19.77 -17.96 -1.31
CA TRP A 120 -20.29 -18.13 -2.68
C TRP A 120 -21.55 -19.00 -2.72
N GLU A 121 -21.65 -19.98 -1.82
CA GLU A 121 -22.80 -20.89 -1.73
C GLU A 121 -23.96 -20.34 -0.88
N GLU A 122 -23.75 -19.21 -0.20
CA GLU A 122 -24.76 -18.61 0.67
C GLU A 122 -26.02 -18.18 -0.12
N ASP A 123 -27.21 -18.36 0.48
CA ASP A 123 -28.46 -17.92 -0.14
C ASP A 123 -28.44 -16.39 -0.38
N GLY A 124 -28.81 -16.00 -1.61
CA GLY A 124 -28.72 -14.63 -2.08
C GLY A 124 -27.29 -14.10 -2.29
N ALA A 125 -26.25 -14.95 -2.38
CA ALA A 125 -24.86 -14.54 -2.60
C ALA A 125 -24.69 -13.61 -3.82
N TYR A 126 -25.46 -13.81 -4.88
CA TYR A 126 -25.46 -12.94 -6.06
C TYR A 126 -25.91 -11.51 -5.73
N ASP A 127 -27.08 -11.35 -5.09
CA ASP A 127 -27.64 -10.05 -4.71
C ASP A 127 -26.79 -9.33 -3.65
N LYS A 128 -26.14 -10.11 -2.79
CA LYS A 128 -25.15 -9.66 -1.81
C LYS A 128 -23.80 -9.32 -2.44
N GLY A 129 -23.56 -9.65 -3.71
CA GLY A 129 -22.29 -9.43 -4.40
C GLY A 129 -21.16 -10.37 -3.99
N TYR A 130 -21.42 -11.37 -3.15
CA TYR A 130 -20.41 -12.29 -2.63
C TYR A 130 -19.77 -13.15 -3.74
N VAL A 131 -20.50 -13.38 -4.83
CA VAL A 131 -19.98 -14.01 -6.06
C VAL A 131 -18.79 -13.27 -6.69
N ASN A 132 -18.57 -12.00 -6.31
CA ASN A 132 -17.42 -11.20 -6.75
C ASN A 132 -16.24 -11.24 -5.76
N VAL A 133 -16.30 -12.05 -4.70
CA VAL A 133 -15.13 -12.35 -3.87
C VAL A 133 -14.19 -13.25 -4.66
N VAL A 134 -12.91 -12.94 -4.69
CA VAL A 134 -11.87 -13.72 -5.37
C VAL A 134 -10.79 -14.05 -4.35
N LEU A 135 -10.42 -15.33 -4.24
CA LEU A 135 -9.31 -15.76 -3.41
C LEU A 135 -8.07 -16.06 -4.26
N VAL A 136 -6.95 -15.46 -3.88
CA VAL A 136 -5.65 -15.68 -4.49
C VAL A 136 -4.71 -16.21 -3.41
N VAL A 137 -4.42 -17.51 -3.44
CA VAL A 137 -3.48 -18.12 -2.51
C VAL A 137 -2.09 -18.10 -3.12
N ARG A 138 -1.13 -17.48 -2.44
CA ARG A 138 0.26 -17.37 -2.87
C ARG A 138 1.13 -18.37 -2.12
N THR A 139 2.01 -19.03 -2.84
CA THR A 139 3.04 -19.90 -2.25
C THR A 139 4.29 -19.11 -1.90
N LYS A 140 5.18 -19.69 -1.08
CA LYS A 140 6.42 -19.00 -0.65
C LYS A 140 7.32 -18.62 -1.83
N ASP A 141 7.28 -19.39 -2.91
CA ASP A 141 8.08 -19.18 -4.11
C ASP A 141 7.62 -17.95 -4.91
N GLU A 142 6.39 -17.47 -4.66
CA GLU A 142 5.82 -16.24 -5.25
C GLU A 142 6.09 -14.99 -4.39
N GLY A 143 6.92 -15.14 -3.35
CA GLY A 143 7.26 -14.11 -2.38
C GLY A 143 6.26 -14.04 -1.22
N THR A 144 6.70 -13.48 -0.10
CA THR A 144 5.87 -13.30 1.11
C THR A 144 5.82 -11.84 1.51
N GLY A 145 4.76 -11.46 2.24
CA GLY A 145 4.65 -10.16 2.88
C GLY A 145 3.69 -9.18 2.20
N LEU A 146 3.39 -8.10 2.92
CA LEU A 146 2.28 -7.21 2.62
C LEU A 146 2.41 -6.51 1.27
N SER A 147 3.57 -5.93 0.95
CA SER A 147 3.76 -5.24 -0.34
C SER A 147 3.59 -6.19 -1.52
N SER A 148 4.17 -7.39 -1.47
CA SER A 148 4.04 -8.37 -2.56
C SER A 148 2.61 -8.88 -2.71
N ALA A 149 1.87 -9.06 -1.61
CA ALA A 149 0.45 -9.46 -1.65
C ALA A 149 -0.41 -8.40 -2.35
N VAL A 150 -0.19 -7.12 -2.03
CA VAL A 150 -0.89 -6.01 -2.67
C VAL A 150 -0.59 -5.95 -4.16
N LEU A 151 0.69 -6.08 -4.55
CA LEU A 151 1.10 -6.08 -5.95
C LEU A 151 0.46 -7.25 -6.72
N ARG A 152 0.43 -8.45 -6.14
CA ARG A 152 -0.28 -9.58 -6.73
C ARG A 152 -1.78 -9.31 -6.89
N GLY A 153 -2.40 -8.68 -5.89
CA GLY A 153 -3.80 -8.27 -5.99
C GLY A 153 -4.05 -7.29 -7.14
N PHE A 154 -3.12 -6.38 -7.42
CA PHE A 154 -3.22 -5.47 -8.58
C PHE A 154 -3.07 -6.20 -9.92
N GLU A 155 -2.26 -7.27 -10.00
CA GLU A 155 -2.18 -8.13 -11.19
C GLU A 155 -3.52 -8.83 -11.46
N GLU A 156 -4.20 -9.30 -10.42
CA GLU A 156 -5.44 -10.09 -10.52
C GLU A 156 -6.70 -9.25 -10.73
N ALA A 157 -6.64 -8.00 -10.27
CA ALA A 157 -7.72 -7.03 -10.42
C ALA A 157 -8.20 -6.92 -11.86
N ARG A 158 -9.52 -6.84 -12.04
CA ARG A 158 -10.24 -6.46 -13.27
C ARG A 158 -10.56 -4.97 -13.32
N GLY A 159 -10.89 -4.38 -12.19
CA GLY A 159 -11.38 -3.01 -12.10
C GLY A 159 -10.32 -1.96 -12.46
N GLU A 160 -10.80 -0.79 -12.88
CA GLU A 160 -9.97 0.40 -13.11
C GLU A 160 -9.65 1.12 -11.80
N SER A 161 -10.56 1.08 -10.83
CA SER A 161 -10.32 1.61 -9.48
C SER A 161 -9.76 0.50 -8.59
N LEU A 162 -8.52 0.66 -8.14
CA LEU A 162 -7.85 -0.27 -7.23
C LEU A 162 -7.85 0.35 -5.83
N VAL A 163 -8.39 -0.35 -4.83
CA VAL A 163 -8.39 0.11 -3.43
C VAL A 163 -7.78 -0.96 -2.55
N VAL A 164 -6.83 -0.59 -1.70
CA VAL A 164 -6.17 -1.50 -0.76
C VAL A 164 -6.72 -1.26 0.64
N MET A 165 -7.12 -2.31 1.35
CA MET A 165 -7.48 -2.21 2.76
C MET A 165 -7.05 -3.45 3.56
N ASP A 166 -6.96 -3.31 4.89
CA ASP A 166 -6.59 -4.39 5.80
C ASP A 166 -7.83 -5.26 6.10
N ALA A 167 -7.60 -6.53 6.41
CA ALA A 167 -8.70 -7.47 6.68
C ALA A 167 -9.39 -7.27 8.04
N ASP A 168 -8.73 -6.59 8.98
CA ASP A 168 -9.08 -6.57 10.40
C ASP A 168 -10.12 -5.51 10.81
N LEU A 169 -10.89 -5.01 9.83
CA LEU A 169 -11.95 -3.99 9.96
C LEU A 169 -11.49 -2.65 10.57
N GLN A 170 -10.19 -2.40 10.70
CA GLN A 170 -9.69 -1.09 11.15
C GLN A 170 -9.89 0.01 10.12
N HIS A 171 -9.91 -0.37 8.83
CA HIS A 171 -10.32 0.48 7.73
C HIS A 171 -11.84 0.34 7.54
N PRO A 172 -12.64 1.40 7.72
CA PRO A 172 -14.09 1.29 7.69
C PRO A 172 -14.59 1.11 6.25
N PRO A 173 -15.28 0.00 5.93
CA PRO A 173 -15.79 -0.21 4.57
C PRO A 173 -16.79 0.87 4.12
N SER A 174 -17.42 1.59 5.06
CA SER A 174 -18.32 2.71 4.79
C SER A 174 -17.69 3.88 4.03
N THR A 175 -16.35 3.97 3.96
CA THR A 175 -15.67 4.99 3.16
C THR A 175 -15.41 4.58 1.71
N LEU A 176 -15.60 3.29 1.37
CA LEU A 176 -15.36 2.78 0.02
C LEU A 176 -16.16 3.52 -1.06
N PRO A 177 -17.46 3.88 -0.88
CA PRO A 177 -18.17 4.68 -1.87
C PRO A 177 -17.49 6.02 -2.16
N THR A 178 -16.90 6.67 -1.14
CA THR A 178 -16.15 7.93 -1.32
C THR A 178 -14.84 7.72 -2.08
N PHE A 179 -14.14 6.61 -1.83
CA PHE A 179 -12.95 6.24 -2.61
C PHE A 179 -13.30 6.03 -4.08
N PHE A 180 -14.32 5.23 -4.37
CA PHE A 180 -14.73 4.94 -5.74
C PHE A 180 -15.26 6.18 -6.45
N ALA A 181 -16.03 7.03 -5.77
CA ALA A 181 -16.47 8.31 -6.33
C ALA A 181 -15.28 9.23 -6.69
N ALA A 182 -14.23 9.24 -5.88
CA ALA A 182 -13.02 10.00 -6.18
C ALA A 182 -12.25 9.40 -7.37
N LEU A 183 -12.05 8.08 -7.39
CA LEU A 183 -11.30 7.37 -8.44
C LEU A 183 -12.07 7.27 -9.76
N ALA A 184 -13.38 7.48 -9.78
CA ALA A 184 -14.19 7.48 -10.99
C ALA A 184 -13.68 8.46 -12.05
N SER A 185 -13.10 9.59 -11.62
CA SER A 185 -12.48 10.57 -12.50
C SER A 185 -10.99 10.27 -12.75
N PRO A 186 -10.53 10.18 -14.01
CA PRO A 186 -9.10 10.08 -14.34
C PRO A 186 -8.24 11.22 -13.77
N ALA A 187 -8.85 12.40 -13.56
CA ALA A 187 -8.20 13.56 -12.94
C ALA A 187 -7.76 13.32 -11.48
N THR A 188 -8.27 12.26 -10.83
CA THR A 188 -7.86 11.84 -9.47
C THR A 188 -7.22 10.44 -9.54
N PRO A 189 -5.94 10.35 -9.92
CA PRO A 189 -5.29 9.05 -10.14
C PRO A 189 -4.93 8.33 -8.84
N PHE A 190 -4.88 9.03 -7.69
CA PHE A 190 -4.58 8.47 -6.38
C PHE A 190 -5.41 9.14 -5.27
N VAL A 191 -5.89 8.32 -4.33
CA VAL A 191 -6.64 8.73 -3.14
C VAL A 191 -6.03 8.05 -1.92
N ILE A 192 -5.79 8.79 -0.85
CA ILE A 192 -5.30 8.21 0.41
C ILE A 192 -6.32 8.34 1.54
N GLY A 193 -6.52 7.26 2.29
CA GLY A 193 -7.23 7.31 3.55
C GLY A 193 -6.37 7.97 4.61
N THR A 194 -6.87 8.99 5.29
CA THR A 194 -6.14 9.69 6.36
C THR A 194 -6.86 9.60 7.69
N ARG A 195 -6.07 9.31 8.75
CA ARG A 195 -6.52 9.33 10.15
C ARG A 195 -6.46 10.72 10.76
N TYR A 196 -5.98 11.71 10.00
CA TYR A 196 -5.69 13.06 10.48
C TYR A 196 -6.55 14.12 9.78
N ALA A 197 -7.66 13.71 9.16
CA ALA A 197 -8.63 14.66 8.63
C ALA A 197 -9.32 15.43 9.76
N PRO A 198 -9.83 16.65 9.49
CA PRO A 198 -10.68 17.35 10.45
C PRO A 198 -11.86 16.47 10.88
N GLY A 199 -12.10 16.39 12.19
CA GLY A 199 -13.20 15.60 12.77
C GLY A 199 -12.92 14.11 12.99
N THR A 200 -11.79 13.57 12.52
CA THR A 200 -11.43 12.16 12.79
C THR A 200 -10.70 12.02 14.12
N LYS A 201 -11.10 11.06 14.95
CA LYS A 201 -10.41 10.72 16.21
C LYS A 201 -9.65 9.41 16.05
N ILE A 202 -8.36 9.43 16.34
CA ILE A 202 -7.59 8.20 16.58
C ILE A 202 -7.99 7.69 17.96
N ASN A 203 -8.30 6.40 18.06
CA ASN A 203 -8.75 5.80 19.31
C ASN A 203 -7.78 6.07 20.47
N ALA A 204 -8.32 6.55 21.59
CA ALA A 204 -7.56 6.92 22.79
C ALA A 204 -6.81 5.74 23.44
N ASN A 205 -7.27 4.50 23.20
CA ASN A 205 -6.72 3.29 23.82
C ASN A 205 -5.42 2.79 23.18
N TRP A 206 -4.84 3.53 22.22
CA TRP A 206 -3.54 3.17 21.66
C TRP A 206 -2.41 3.38 22.68
N PRO A 207 -1.56 2.37 22.93
CA PRO A 207 -0.39 2.53 23.78
C PRO A 207 0.48 3.71 23.32
N LEU A 208 0.97 4.51 24.27
CA LEU A 208 1.74 5.72 23.97
C LEU A 208 2.94 5.46 23.07
N TYR A 209 3.67 4.35 23.28
CA TYR A 209 4.80 3.98 22.43
C TYR A 209 4.40 3.76 20.96
N ARG A 210 3.21 3.19 20.70
CA ARG A 210 2.71 2.97 19.33
C ARG A 210 2.40 4.31 18.67
N ARG A 211 1.82 5.26 19.42
CA ARG A 211 1.57 6.63 18.96
C ARG A 211 2.86 7.36 18.62
N VAL A 212 3.90 7.24 19.46
CA VAL A 212 5.22 7.85 19.22
C VAL A 212 5.89 7.26 17.98
N ILE A 213 5.89 5.93 17.81
CA ILE A 213 6.44 5.27 16.61
C ILE A 213 5.71 5.71 15.35
N SER A 214 4.37 5.72 15.38
CA SER A 214 3.56 6.17 14.23
C SER A 214 3.80 7.64 13.90
N TRP A 215 3.91 8.50 14.92
CA TRP A 215 4.25 9.91 14.74
C TRP A 215 5.66 10.11 14.17
N GLY A 216 6.65 9.34 14.64
CA GLY A 216 8.02 9.37 14.13
C GLY A 216 8.09 8.98 12.66
N ALA A 217 7.51 7.84 12.29
CA ALA A 217 7.44 7.39 10.89
C ALA A 217 6.75 8.42 9.98
N ARG A 218 5.60 8.94 10.43
CA ARG A 218 4.86 9.98 9.69
C ARG A 218 5.68 11.26 9.53
N SER A 219 6.35 11.72 10.59
CA SER A 219 7.13 12.97 10.56
C SER A 219 8.34 12.86 9.63
N LEU A 220 8.90 11.66 9.48
CA LEU A 220 9.98 11.40 8.54
C LEU A 220 9.47 11.33 7.09
N ALA A 221 8.28 10.77 6.85
CA ALA A 221 7.70 10.62 5.52
C ALA A 221 6.99 11.88 4.97
N ARG A 222 6.38 12.71 5.83
CA ARG A 222 5.60 13.90 5.43
C ARG A 222 6.32 14.91 4.52
N PRO A 223 7.64 15.13 4.62
CA PRO A 223 8.32 16.01 3.66
C PRO A 223 8.44 15.41 2.26
N LEU A 224 8.39 14.07 2.13
CA LEU A 224 8.62 13.39 0.86
C LEU A 224 7.41 13.48 -0.09
N THR A 225 6.21 13.73 0.45
CA THR A 225 4.93 13.70 -0.26
C THR A 225 3.96 14.73 0.33
N SER A 226 2.97 15.17 -0.44
CA SER A 226 1.91 16.07 0.04
C SER A 226 0.88 15.37 0.95
N ALA A 227 0.91 14.04 1.05
CA ALA A 227 -0.02 13.27 1.87
C ALA A 227 0.06 13.65 3.36
N SER A 228 -1.11 13.82 3.99
CA SER A 228 -1.19 14.04 5.43
C SER A 228 -0.89 12.78 6.23
N ASP A 229 -1.18 11.60 5.69
CA ASP A 229 -0.92 10.28 6.29
C ASP A 229 -0.18 9.32 5.35
N PRO A 230 1.08 9.62 4.99
CA PRO A 230 1.86 8.83 4.02
C PRO A 230 2.13 7.38 4.44
N MET A 231 1.81 7.02 5.68
CA MET A 231 2.04 5.68 6.24
C MET A 231 0.77 4.82 6.25
N SER A 232 -0.36 5.35 5.75
CA SER A 232 -1.64 4.65 5.69
C SER A 232 -1.54 3.38 4.85
N GLY A 233 -2.13 2.28 5.35
CA GLY A 233 -2.37 1.06 4.56
C GLY A 233 -3.65 1.15 3.74
N PHE A 234 -4.46 2.20 3.94
CA PHE A 234 -5.71 2.42 3.24
C PHE A 234 -5.51 3.49 2.16
N PHE A 235 -5.49 3.07 0.91
CA PHE A 235 -5.33 3.95 -0.23
C PHE A 235 -5.99 3.34 -1.46
N GLY A 236 -6.21 4.15 -2.48
CA GLY A 236 -6.67 3.69 -3.76
C GLY A 236 -6.04 4.48 -4.90
N LEU A 237 -6.03 3.88 -6.07
CA LEU A 237 -5.43 4.43 -7.27
C LEU A 237 -6.14 3.90 -8.50
N ARG A 238 -5.98 4.61 -9.61
CA ARG A 238 -6.36 4.08 -10.91
C ARG A 238 -5.32 3.08 -11.41
N ARG A 239 -5.78 2.04 -12.10
CA ARG A 239 -4.92 1.03 -12.74
C ARG A 239 -3.86 1.67 -13.64
N GLU A 240 -4.25 2.68 -14.41
CA GLU A 240 -3.34 3.45 -15.26
C GLU A 240 -2.14 4.03 -14.48
N LEU A 241 -2.38 4.60 -13.30
CA LEU A 241 -1.31 5.12 -12.46
C LEU A 241 -0.37 4.01 -11.99
N PHE A 242 -0.92 2.85 -11.61
CA PHE A 242 -0.12 1.70 -11.22
C PHE A 242 0.80 1.26 -12.36
N ILE A 243 0.25 1.11 -13.57
CA ILE A 243 1.00 0.73 -14.78
C ILE A 243 2.09 1.75 -15.11
N ALA A 244 1.79 3.04 -14.98
CA ALA A 244 2.73 4.14 -15.24
C ALA A 244 3.79 4.35 -14.15
N SER A 245 3.75 3.57 -13.05
CA SER A 245 4.68 3.74 -11.94
C SER A 245 6.08 3.22 -12.29
N GLN A 246 7.11 3.88 -11.76
CA GLN A 246 8.48 3.37 -11.82
C GLN A 246 8.59 2.02 -11.10
N PRO A 247 9.64 1.23 -11.37
CA PRO A 247 9.81 -0.09 -10.75
C PRO A 247 9.73 -0.02 -9.21
N LEU A 248 8.89 -0.88 -8.65
CA LEU A 248 8.53 -0.93 -7.24
C LEU A 248 9.31 -2.03 -6.53
N THR A 249 9.48 -1.90 -5.22
CA THR A 249 10.08 -2.91 -4.38
C THR A 249 8.99 -3.84 -3.88
N ALA A 250 9.06 -5.12 -4.26
CA ALA A 250 8.08 -6.12 -3.83
C ALA A 250 8.22 -6.49 -2.33
N THR A 251 9.32 -6.11 -1.69
CA THR A 251 9.60 -6.43 -0.29
C THR A 251 9.09 -5.35 0.68
N GLY A 252 8.68 -5.76 1.88
CA GLY A 252 8.29 -4.86 2.96
C GLY A 252 6.78 -4.63 3.12
N PHE A 253 6.42 -3.48 3.72
CA PHE A 253 5.07 -3.21 4.25
C PHE A 253 4.51 -1.83 3.87
N LYS A 254 5.17 -1.08 3.00
CA LYS A 254 4.82 0.32 2.70
C LYS A 254 4.73 0.63 1.22
N ILE A 255 4.11 -0.27 0.48
CA ILE A 255 3.80 -0.09 -0.93
C ILE A 255 3.03 1.21 -1.23
N GLY A 256 2.11 1.63 -0.35
CA GLY A 256 1.39 2.89 -0.51
C GLY A 256 2.29 4.13 -0.48
N LEU A 257 3.31 4.16 0.40
CA LEU A 257 4.31 5.23 0.40
C LEU A 257 5.18 5.17 -0.85
N GLU A 258 5.55 3.97 -1.27
CA GLU A 258 6.38 3.81 -2.46
C GLU A 258 5.67 4.30 -3.72
N LEU A 259 4.40 3.95 -3.91
CA LEU A 259 3.55 4.47 -4.99
C LEU A 259 3.43 5.99 -4.93
N LEU A 260 3.22 6.58 -3.75
CA LEU A 260 3.23 8.05 -3.60
C LEU A 260 4.52 8.73 -4.07
N LEU A 261 5.65 8.01 -4.08
CA LEU A 261 6.96 8.55 -4.43
C LEU A 261 7.41 8.19 -5.85
N LYS A 262 6.95 7.05 -6.38
CA LYS A 262 7.40 6.47 -7.65
C LYS A 262 6.36 6.51 -8.76
N SER A 263 5.13 6.92 -8.47
CA SER A 263 4.07 7.07 -9.46
C SER A 263 3.96 8.53 -9.94
N PRO A 264 3.67 8.77 -11.25
CA PRO A 264 3.51 10.11 -11.81
C PRO A 264 2.12 10.71 -11.51
N ILE A 265 1.77 10.80 -10.21
CA ILE A 265 0.42 11.21 -9.75
C ILE A 265 0.04 12.59 -10.27
N ARG A 266 0.99 13.53 -10.23
CA ARG A 266 0.72 14.93 -10.57
C ARG A 266 0.55 15.08 -12.07
N GLU A 267 1.47 14.50 -12.83
CA GLU A 267 1.52 14.54 -14.28
C GLU A 267 0.24 13.92 -14.85
N LEU A 268 -0.14 12.73 -14.37
CA LEU A 268 -1.34 12.02 -14.84
C LEU A 268 -2.63 12.77 -14.44
N SER A 269 -2.65 13.39 -13.26
CA SER A 269 -3.78 14.23 -12.85
C SER A 269 -3.91 15.46 -13.75
N GLU A 270 -2.82 16.17 -14.03
CA GLU A 270 -2.81 17.37 -14.89
C GLU A 270 -3.17 17.05 -16.35
N GLU A 271 -2.69 15.92 -16.90
CA GLU A 271 -3.05 15.42 -18.23
C GLU A 271 -4.57 15.23 -18.40
N HIS A 272 -5.23 14.75 -17.35
CA HIS A 272 -6.67 14.55 -17.31
C HIS A 272 -7.46 15.79 -16.85
N GLY A 273 -6.85 16.98 -16.87
CA GLY A 273 -7.50 18.25 -16.50
C GLY A 273 -7.69 18.44 -14.99
N GLY A 274 -7.00 17.65 -14.17
CA GLY A 274 -6.95 17.75 -12.73
C GLY A 274 -6.00 18.83 -12.21
N THR A 275 -5.97 18.99 -10.89
CA THR A 275 -5.15 20.03 -10.23
C THR A 275 -3.76 19.54 -9.80
N GLY A 276 -3.45 18.26 -10.02
CA GLY A 276 -2.25 17.62 -9.47
C GLY A 276 -2.27 17.43 -7.94
N ARG A 277 -3.35 17.85 -7.26
CA ARG A 277 -3.47 17.73 -5.80
C ARG A 277 -3.91 16.33 -5.40
N LEU A 278 -3.22 15.79 -4.41
CA LEU A 278 -3.59 14.51 -3.81
C LEU A 278 -4.94 14.62 -3.09
N LYS A 279 -5.85 13.70 -3.40
CA LYS A 279 -7.13 13.58 -2.71
C LYS A 279 -6.97 12.75 -1.44
N GLU A 280 -7.51 13.25 -0.33
CA GLU A 280 -7.53 12.52 0.95
C GLU A 280 -8.98 12.27 1.40
N VAL A 281 -9.24 11.08 1.93
CA VAL A 281 -10.52 10.68 2.52
C VAL A 281 -10.29 10.44 4.01
N GLY A 282 -10.95 11.26 4.85
CA GLY A 282 -10.88 11.12 6.29
C GLY A 282 -11.62 9.89 6.78
N TYR A 283 -11.04 9.15 7.72
CA TYR A 283 -11.72 8.04 8.37
C TYR A 283 -11.36 7.91 9.85
N ALA A 284 -12.30 7.39 10.65
CA ALA A 284 -12.04 7.01 12.03
C ALA A 284 -11.40 5.62 12.06
N PHE A 285 -10.20 5.51 12.63
CA PHE A 285 -9.47 4.24 12.68
C PHE A 285 -10.10 3.31 13.72
N GLY A 286 -10.62 2.17 13.26
CA GLY A 286 -11.35 1.21 14.09
C GLY A 286 -10.49 0.50 15.14
N VAL A 287 -11.15 -0.10 16.13
CA VAL A 287 -10.55 -1.13 16.98
C VAL A 287 -10.52 -2.42 16.17
N ARG A 288 -9.42 -3.16 16.24
CA ARG A 288 -9.34 -4.49 15.63
C ARG A 288 -10.42 -5.38 16.25
N SER A 289 -11.25 -6.00 15.41
CA SER A 289 -12.29 -6.95 15.85
C SER A 289 -11.66 -8.20 16.44
N GLU A 290 -10.73 -8.83 15.72
CA GLU A 290 -10.12 -10.12 16.09
C GLU A 290 -8.62 -10.18 15.74
N GLY A 291 -7.83 -10.87 16.56
CA GLY A 291 -6.42 -11.23 16.27
C GLY A 291 -5.32 -10.37 16.90
N SER A 292 -4.08 -10.90 16.90
CA SER A 292 -2.89 -10.26 17.49
C SER A 292 -2.12 -9.39 16.48
N SER A 293 -1.26 -8.47 16.96
CA SER A 293 -0.44 -7.63 16.08
C SER A 293 0.66 -8.44 15.39
N LYS A 294 0.45 -8.76 14.11
CA LYS A 294 1.39 -9.51 13.25
C LYS A 294 2.69 -8.77 12.93
N LEU A 295 2.76 -7.46 13.16
CA LEU A 295 3.97 -6.67 12.98
C LEU A 295 4.91 -6.80 14.19
N GLY A 296 5.97 -7.60 14.02
CA GLY A 296 7.05 -7.74 15.00
C GLY A 296 7.85 -6.45 15.21
N ALA A 297 8.53 -6.33 16.36
CA ALA A 297 9.32 -5.14 16.72
C ALA A 297 10.44 -4.83 15.70
N LYS A 298 11.09 -5.86 15.16
CA LYS A 298 12.15 -5.75 14.15
C LYS A 298 11.67 -5.06 12.87
N VAL A 299 10.46 -5.39 12.40
CA VAL A 299 9.83 -4.77 11.22
C VAL A 299 9.56 -3.28 11.45
N ARG A 300 9.09 -2.92 12.66
CA ARG A 300 8.84 -1.52 13.03
C ARG A 300 10.12 -0.69 13.07
N CYS A 301 11.22 -1.25 13.58
CA CYS A 301 12.53 -0.59 13.58
C CYS A 301 13.08 -0.41 12.16
N ASN A 302 12.98 -1.44 11.31
CA ASN A 302 13.42 -1.35 9.92
C ASN A 302 12.66 -0.25 9.17
N LEU A 303 11.34 -0.16 9.37
CA LEU A 303 10.54 0.89 8.75
C LEU A 303 11.01 2.30 9.16
N LEU A 304 11.25 2.53 10.45
CA LEU A 304 11.74 3.82 10.93
C LEU A 304 13.09 4.17 10.31
N LEU A 305 13.99 3.18 10.20
CA LEU A 305 15.30 3.36 9.59
C LEU A 305 15.19 3.67 8.09
N THR A 306 14.37 2.93 7.33
CA THR A 306 14.17 3.17 5.89
C THR A 306 13.62 4.58 5.63
N VAL A 307 12.59 5.01 6.37
CA VAL A 307 12.02 6.35 6.18
C VAL A 307 13.02 7.44 6.63
N PHE A 308 13.80 7.19 7.69
CA PHE A 308 14.87 8.10 8.12
C PHE A 308 15.96 8.26 7.04
N LEU A 309 16.38 7.16 6.43
CA LEU A 309 17.37 7.16 5.35
C LEU A 309 16.83 7.87 4.09
N LEU A 310 15.58 7.60 3.68
CA LEU A 310 14.96 8.29 2.54
C LEU A 310 14.85 9.80 2.76
N ARG A 311 14.50 10.24 3.98
CA ARG A 311 14.52 11.67 4.34
C ARG A 311 15.91 12.26 4.21
N PHE A 312 16.94 11.56 4.69
CA PHE A 312 18.32 12.03 4.57
C PHE A 312 18.83 12.04 3.13
N LEU A 313 18.44 11.09 2.29
CA LEU A 313 18.82 11.10 0.87
C LEU A 313 18.13 12.22 0.08
N ARG A 314 16.88 12.56 0.42
CA ARG A 314 16.14 13.66 -0.24
C ARG A 314 16.45 15.05 0.32
N TYR A 315 16.75 15.17 1.62
CA TYR A 315 16.90 16.47 2.32
C TYR A 315 18.24 16.66 3.07
N GLY A 316 19.08 15.63 3.17
CA GLY A 316 20.37 15.68 3.83
C GLY A 316 21.51 16.09 2.89
N VAL A 317 21.89 17.37 2.98
CA VAL A 317 23.21 17.96 2.63
C VAL A 317 23.56 17.97 1.12
N PHE A 318 23.08 18.92 0.29
CA PHE A 318 23.42 20.36 0.23
C PHE A 318 24.90 20.68 -0.12
N VAL A 319 25.37 20.30 -1.32
CA VAL A 319 26.37 21.10 -2.05
C VAL A 319 25.63 22.13 -2.88
N ARG A 320 25.56 23.35 -2.36
CA ARG A 320 25.14 24.55 -3.09
C ARG A 320 26.01 24.69 -4.36
N ARG A 321 25.45 24.45 -5.54
CA ARG A 321 25.93 25.10 -6.79
C ARG A 321 25.50 26.56 -6.76
N ARG A 322 26.28 27.43 -6.09
CA ARG A 322 26.28 28.89 -6.35
C ARG A 322 27.42 29.54 -5.58
N PHE A 323 28.58 29.67 -6.22
CA PHE A 323 29.59 30.74 -6.07
C PHE A 323 30.85 30.31 -6.85
N LEU A 324 30.88 30.62 -8.15
CA LEU A 324 32.07 30.68 -8.99
C LEU A 324 31.64 31.24 -10.36
N LEU A 325 31.32 32.53 -10.36
CA LEU A 325 31.33 33.43 -11.52
C LEU A 325 31.41 34.85 -10.94
N HIS A 326 32.61 35.18 -10.46
CA HIS A 326 33.29 36.47 -10.60
C HIS A 326 34.72 36.31 -10.12
#